data_AF-A0AAV8SSE7-F1
#
_entry.id   AF-A0AAV8SSE7-F1
#
_cell.length_a   1.000
_cell.length_b   1.000
_cell.length_c   1.000
_cell.angle_alpha   90.00
_cell.angle_beta   90.00
_cell.angle_gamma   90.00
#
_symmetry.space_group_name_H-M   'P 1'
#
loop_
_entity.id
_entity.type
_entity.pdbx_description
1 polymer ?
#
loop_
_entity_poly.entity_id
_entity_poly.type
_entity_poly.pdbx_seq_one_letter_code
_entity_poly.pdbx_strand_id
1 'polypeptide(L)'
;MLEPVNEELKQKADEKAPLYLLGRVLSNWIEGIEAFDPFFSARDELVLKMMGRKVLSTNEICRKQVEKPTVFFMLYVDIHLFGNLVEANWCFYRLNHIILLSNSLEDMLEF
;
A
#
# COMPACT_ATOMS: atom_id res chain seq x y z
N MET A 1 26.13 -22.47 -14.30
CA MET A 1 25.63 -21.28 -15.02
C MET A 1 24.38 -20.82 -14.30
N LEU A 2 24.42 -19.66 -13.65
CA LEU A 2 23.23 -19.01 -13.10
C LEU A 2 22.51 -18.35 -14.28
N GLU A 3 21.22 -18.63 -14.46
CA GLU A 3 20.42 -17.87 -15.42
C GLU A 3 20.48 -16.38 -15.04
N PRO A 4 20.58 -15.46 -16.02
CA PRO A 4 20.57 -14.04 -15.71
C PRO A 4 19.25 -13.73 -15.03
N VAL A 5 19.31 -13.33 -13.76
CA VAL A 5 18.15 -12.81 -13.03
C VAL A 5 17.64 -11.64 -13.86
N ASN A 6 16.47 -11.83 -14.47
CA ASN A 6 15.84 -10.87 -15.37
C ASN A 6 15.86 -9.48 -14.72
N GLU A 7 16.47 -8.48 -15.37
CA GLU A 7 16.62 -7.12 -14.85
C GLU A 7 15.26 -6.52 -14.44
N GLU A 8 14.17 -6.87 -15.13
CA GLU A 8 12.79 -6.53 -14.73
C GLU A 8 12.38 -7.08 -13.36
N LEU A 9 12.80 -8.31 -13.02
CA LEU A 9 12.51 -8.93 -11.72
C LEU A 9 13.33 -8.30 -10.60
N LYS A 10 14.55 -7.83 -10.91
CA LYS A 10 15.37 -7.04 -9.97
C LYS A 10 14.77 -5.67 -9.73
N GLN A 11 14.38 -4.95 -10.78
CA GLN A 11 13.79 -3.63 -10.69
C GLN A 11 12.47 -3.65 -9.89
N LYS A 12 11.60 -4.64 -10.15
CA LYS A 12 10.38 -4.86 -9.35
C LYS A 12 10.65 -5.25 -7.89
N ALA A 13 11.78 -5.89 -7.60
CA ALA A 13 12.15 -6.24 -6.23
C ALA A 13 12.71 -5.03 -5.46
N ASP A 14 13.51 -4.18 -6.13
CA ASP A 14 14.07 -2.95 -5.57
C ASP A 14 12.98 -1.90 -5.31
N GLU A 15 11.96 -1.78 -6.17
CA GLU A 15 10.80 -0.91 -5.93
C GLU A 15 10.00 -1.29 -4.67
N LYS A 16 10.04 -2.56 -4.27
CA LYS A 16 9.22 -3.13 -3.17
C LYS A 16 9.97 -3.27 -1.84
N ALA A 17 11.29 -3.20 -1.84
CA ALA A 17 12.12 -3.19 -0.62
C ALA A 17 11.76 -2.05 0.36
N PRO A 18 11.44 -0.82 -0.08
CA PRO A 18 10.97 0.25 0.80
C PRO A 18 9.65 -0.11 1.50
N LEU A 19 8.73 -0.75 0.77
CA LEU A 19 7.41 -1.10 1.29
C LEU A 19 7.48 -2.16 2.39
N TYR A 20 8.35 -3.15 2.22
CA TYR A 20 8.70 -4.13 3.25
C TYR A 20 9.27 -3.48 4.51
N LEU A 21 10.23 -2.56 4.34
CA LEU A 21 10.89 -1.90 5.46
C LEU A 21 9.92 -0.98 6.22
N LEU A 22 9.09 -0.23 5.49
CA LEU A 22 8.06 0.65 6.04
C LEU A 22 7.01 -0.16 6.82
N GLY A 23 6.56 -1.28 6.26
CA GLY A 23 5.68 -2.23 6.93
C GLY A 23 6.28 -2.74 8.24
N ARG A 24 7.56 -3.11 8.24
CA ARG A 24 8.29 -3.50 9.47
C ARG A 24 8.35 -2.39 10.52
N VAL A 25 8.66 -1.16 10.13
CA VAL A 25 8.82 -0.05 11.08
C VAL A 25 7.47 0.28 11.73
N LEU A 26 6.41 0.39 10.93
CA LEU A 26 5.07 0.72 11.41
C LEU A 26 4.41 -0.42 12.17
N SER A 27 4.79 -1.66 11.89
CA SER A 27 4.27 -2.83 12.58
C SER A 27 4.54 -2.82 14.09
N ASN A 28 5.58 -2.10 14.53
CA ASN A 28 5.87 -1.95 15.96
C ASN A 28 5.05 -0.85 16.64
N TRP A 29 4.37 0.00 15.87
CA TRP A 29 3.77 1.25 16.35
C TRP A 29 2.24 1.23 16.31
N ILE A 30 1.63 0.37 15.49
CA ILE A 30 0.18 0.34 15.30
C ILE A 30 -0.30 -1.12 15.32
N GLU A 31 -1.19 -1.45 16.24
CA GLU A 31 -1.91 -2.74 16.25
C GLU A 31 -3.08 -2.71 15.26
N GLY A 32 -3.39 -3.86 14.66
CA GLY A 32 -4.61 -4.02 13.84
C GLY A 32 -4.58 -3.39 12.44
N ILE A 33 -3.39 -3.10 11.89
CA ILE A 33 -3.20 -2.55 10.54
C ILE A 33 -3.74 -3.53 9.48
N GLU A 34 -4.69 -3.07 8.68
CA GLU A 34 -5.02 -3.69 7.39
C GLU A 34 -4.14 -3.08 6.32
N ALA A 35 -3.52 -3.91 5.48
CA ALA A 35 -2.65 -3.48 4.40
C ALA A 35 -3.30 -3.78 3.05
N PHE A 36 -3.25 -2.81 2.15
CA PHE A 36 -3.76 -2.92 0.79
C PHE A 36 -2.83 -2.19 -0.17
N ASP A 37 -2.50 -2.86 -1.26
CA ASP A 37 -1.87 -2.31 -2.45
C ASP A 37 -2.37 -3.14 -3.65
N PRO A 38 -2.89 -2.51 -4.71
CA PRO A 38 -3.38 -3.22 -5.90
C PRO A 38 -2.29 -4.02 -6.64
N PHE A 39 -1.00 -3.78 -6.34
CA PHE A 39 0.16 -4.43 -6.94
C PHE A 39 0.89 -5.38 -5.99
N PHE A 40 0.31 -5.76 -4.85
CA PHE A 40 0.89 -6.80 -4.00
C PHE A 40 1.15 -8.09 -4.81
N SER A 41 2.38 -8.59 -4.72
CA SER A 41 2.72 -9.93 -5.16
C SER A 41 2.38 -10.93 -4.05
N ALA A 42 2.26 -12.21 -4.40
CA ALA A 42 2.09 -13.28 -3.42
C ALA A 42 3.16 -13.26 -2.30
N ARG A 43 4.37 -12.78 -2.60
CA ARG A 43 5.45 -12.64 -1.62
C ARG A 43 5.19 -11.50 -0.64
N ASP A 44 4.69 -10.36 -1.13
CA ASP A 44 4.35 -9.20 -0.30
C ASP A 44 3.23 -9.56 0.69
N GLU A 45 2.20 -10.25 0.19
CA GLU A 45 1.11 -10.72 1.04
C GLU A 45 1.59 -11.71 2.10
N LEU A 46 2.46 -12.65 1.72
CA LEU A 46 2.97 -13.67 2.63
C LEU A 46 3.77 -13.04 3.77
N VAL A 47 4.62 -12.06 3.46
CA VAL A 47 5.38 -11.31 4.47
C VAL A 47 4.42 -10.61 5.43
N LEU A 48 3.43 -9.87 4.91
CA LEU A 48 2.48 -9.13 5.72
C LEU A 48 1.67 -10.07 6.62
N LYS A 49 1.23 -11.23 6.09
CA LYS A 49 0.56 -12.28 6.86
C LYS A 49 1.47 -12.85 7.96
N MET A 50 2.75 -13.11 7.68
CA MET A 50 3.73 -13.56 8.68
C MET A 50 3.98 -12.52 9.78
N MET A 51 3.76 -11.23 9.51
CA MET A 51 3.79 -10.15 10.49
C MET A 51 2.47 -9.96 11.27
N GLY A 52 1.53 -10.90 11.16
CA GLY A 52 0.23 -10.83 11.83
C GLY A 52 -0.71 -9.77 11.23
N ARG A 53 -0.52 -9.41 9.95
CA ARG A 53 -1.37 -8.42 9.26
C ARG A 53 -2.44 -9.08 8.42
N LYS A 54 -3.58 -8.40 8.35
CA LYS A 54 -4.66 -8.78 7.43
C LYS A 54 -4.40 -8.11 6.09
N VAL A 55 -4.03 -8.92 5.11
CA VAL A 55 -3.94 -8.51 3.72
C VAL A 55 -5.31 -8.64 3.09
N LEU A 56 -5.78 -7.58 2.45
CA LEU A 56 -7.09 -7.57 1.80
C LEU A 56 -6.95 -8.10 0.37
N SER A 57 -7.63 -9.20 0.07
CA SER A 57 -7.56 -9.88 -1.22
C SER A 57 -8.49 -9.29 -2.28
N THR A 58 -9.46 -8.46 -1.88
CA THR A 58 -10.38 -7.81 -2.82
C THR A 58 -9.73 -6.52 -3.31
N ASN A 59 -9.42 -6.45 -4.60
CA ASN A 59 -9.01 -5.21 -5.24
C ASN A 59 -10.23 -4.29 -5.42
N GLU A 60 -10.48 -3.43 -4.43
CA GLU A 60 -11.55 -2.44 -4.46
C GLU A 60 -11.18 -1.18 -5.25
N ILE A 61 -10.05 -1.18 -5.98
CA ILE A 61 -9.55 -0.03 -6.77
C ILE A 61 -9.48 1.22 -5.88
N CYS A 62 -8.94 1.03 -4.67
CA CYS A 62 -8.87 2.02 -3.59
C CYS A 62 -10.22 2.55 -3.06
N ARG A 63 -11.37 1.93 -3.37
CA ARG A 63 -12.70 2.33 -2.83
C ARG A 63 -13.05 1.72 -1.47
N LYS A 64 -12.08 1.15 -0.75
CA LYS A 64 -12.31 0.56 0.57
C LYS A 64 -12.81 1.63 1.54
N GLN A 65 -13.96 1.37 2.16
CA GLN A 65 -14.45 2.21 3.26
C GLN A 65 -13.73 1.86 4.57
N VAL A 66 -13.25 2.88 5.28
CA VAL A 66 -12.57 2.69 6.57
C VAL A 66 -13.50 2.95 7.75
N GLU A 67 -13.43 2.08 8.75
CA GLU A 67 -14.23 2.20 9.99
C GLU A 67 -13.34 2.33 11.24
N LYS A 68 -12.02 2.18 11.08
CA LYS A 68 -10.98 2.25 12.10
C LYS A 68 -9.67 2.72 11.46
N PRO A 69 -8.68 3.19 12.24
CA PRO A 69 -7.37 3.58 11.70
C PRO A 69 -6.80 2.51 10.75
N THR A 70 -6.55 2.89 9.50
CA THR A 70 -6.16 2.01 8.40
C THR A 70 -5.04 2.67 7.60
N VAL A 71 -3.98 1.89 7.31
CA VAL A 71 -2.82 2.37 6.57
C VAL A 71 -2.95 1.95 5.11
N PHE A 72 -2.90 2.92 4.20
CA PHE A 72 -2.83 2.69 2.75
C PHE A 72 -1.40 2.92 2.29
N PHE A 73 -0.81 1.90 1.66
CA PHE A 73 0.49 2.01 1.01
C PHE A 73 0.25 2.28 -0.47
N MET A 74 0.56 3.49 -0.93
CA MET A 74 0.28 3.98 -2.29
C MET A 74 1.53 4.64 -2.88
N LEU A 75 2.65 3.91 -2.89
CA LEU A 75 3.96 4.45 -3.29
C LEU A 75 4.07 4.69 -4.81
N TYR A 76 3.38 3.91 -5.64
CA TYR A 76 3.50 3.95 -7.11
C TYR A 76 2.15 4.05 -7.80
N VAL A 77 1.28 4.91 -7.29
CA VAL A 77 -0.14 4.88 -7.61
C VAL A 77 -0.56 6.10 -8.44
N ASP A 78 -1.32 5.83 -9.50
CA ASP A 78 -2.03 6.81 -10.31
C ASP A 78 -2.97 7.69 -9.45
N ILE A 79 -2.99 8.99 -9.73
CA ILE A 79 -3.85 10.00 -9.09
C ILE A 79 -5.33 9.59 -9.02
N HIS A 80 -5.82 8.81 -10.00
CA HIS A 80 -7.20 8.31 -10.03
C HIS A 80 -7.53 7.42 -8.83
N LEU A 81 -6.56 6.66 -8.31
CA LEU A 81 -6.77 5.80 -7.14
C LEU A 81 -6.82 6.59 -5.83
N PHE A 82 -6.11 7.74 -5.73
CA PHE A 82 -6.30 8.67 -4.61
C PHE A 82 -7.70 9.26 -4.61
N GLY A 83 -8.19 9.65 -5.80
CA GLY A 83 -9.57 10.13 -5.97
C GLY A 83 -10.60 9.12 -5.47
N ASN A 84 -10.45 7.85 -5.85
CA ASN A 84 -11.34 6.77 -5.41
C ASN A 84 -11.35 6.58 -3.88
N LEU A 85 -10.17 6.66 -3.24
CA LEU A 85 -10.04 6.51 -1.79
C LEU A 85 -10.75 7.63 -1.04
N VAL A 86 -10.54 8.85 -1.51
CA VAL A 86 -11.11 10.08 -0.96
C VAL A 86 -12.63 10.10 -1.16
N GLU A 87 -13.10 9.77 -2.37
CA GLU A 87 -14.52 9.69 -2.71
C GLU A 87 -15.26 8.66 -1.83
N ALA A 88 -14.72 7.44 -1.70
CA ALA A 88 -15.35 6.37 -0.94
C ALA A 88 -15.44 6.67 0.58
N ASN A 89 -14.60 7.58 1.07
CA ASN A 89 -14.48 7.95 2.48
C ASN A 89 -14.82 9.41 2.77
N TRP A 90 -15.54 10.11 1.89
CA TRP A 90 -15.80 11.55 1.96
C TRP A 90 -16.76 11.96 3.11
N CYS A 91 -16.33 11.71 4.34
CA CYS A 91 -16.95 12.22 5.55
C CYS A 91 -15.90 12.33 6.66
N PHE A 92 -16.14 13.23 7.62
CA PHE A 92 -15.19 13.54 8.68
C PHE A 92 -14.75 12.29 9.46
N TYR A 93 -15.70 11.41 9.81
CA TYR A 93 -15.40 10.19 10.58
C TYR A 93 -14.42 9.26 9.86
N ARG A 94 -14.58 9.07 8.54
CA ARG A 94 -13.78 8.11 7.78
C ARG A 94 -12.44 8.67 7.33
N LEU A 95 -12.39 9.94 6.91
CA LEU A 95 -11.12 10.57 6.53
C LEU A 95 -10.10 10.58 7.69
N ASN A 96 -10.57 10.79 8.92
CA ASN A 96 -9.72 10.75 10.11
C ASN A 96 -9.15 9.36 10.44
N HIS A 97 -9.62 8.30 9.79
CA HIS A 97 -9.11 6.95 9.94
C HIS A 97 -8.09 6.55 8.86
N ILE A 98 -7.80 7.42 7.89
CA ILE A 98 -6.86 7.12 6.82
C ILE A 98 -5.46 7.60 7.19
N ILE A 99 -4.50 6.68 7.16
CA ILE A 99 -3.07 6.99 7.18
C ILE A 99 -2.53 6.63 5.79
N LEU A 100 -2.05 7.63 5.07
CA LEU A 100 -1.59 7.46 3.70
C LEU A 100 -0.06 7.50 3.66
N LEU A 101 0.53 6.46 3.08
CA LEU A 101 1.97 6.36 2.84
C LEU A 101 2.18 6.29 1.34
N SER A 102 2.50 7.44 0.76
CA SER A 102 2.74 7.62 -0.66
C SER A 102 4.06 8.33 -0.90
N ASN A 103 4.52 8.28 -2.15
CA ASN A 103 5.47 9.28 -2.62
C ASN A 103 4.83 10.68 -2.57
N SER A 104 5.64 11.72 -2.79
CA SER A 104 5.14 13.09 -2.84
C SER A 104 3.98 13.18 -3.83
N LEU A 105 2.87 13.75 -3.38
CA LEU A 105 1.73 14.05 -4.25
C LEU A 105 2.05 15.19 -5.22
N GLU A 106 3.06 16.00 -4.91
CA GLU A 106 3.51 17.11 -5.74
C GLU A 106 4.08 16.60 -7.07
N ASP A 107 4.80 15.47 -7.04
CA ASP A 107 5.38 14.82 -8.22
C ASP A 107 4.29 14.24 -9.15
N MET A 108 3.05 14.08 -8.68
CA MET A 108 1.91 13.60 -9.48
C MET A 108 1.10 14.72 -10.14
N LEU A 109 1.41 15.99 -9.85
CA LEU A 109 0.70 17.16 -10.39
C LEU A 109 1.43 17.83 -11.56
N GLU A 110 2.46 17.20 -12.13
CA GLU A 110 3.08 17.69 -13.37
C GLU A 110 2.08 17.57 -14.53
N PHE A 111 1.52 18.71 -14.94
CA PHE A 111 0.67 18.90 -16.12
C PHE A 111 1.51 19.15 -17.38
#